data_AF-A0A6J1KQN0-F1
#
_entry.id   AF-A0A6J1KQN0-F1
#
_cell.length_a   1.000
_cell.length_b   1.000
_cell.length_c   1.000
_cell.angle_alpha   90.00
_cell.angle_beta   90.00
_cell.angle_gamma   90.00
#
_symmetry.space_group_name_H-M   'P 1'
#
loop_
_entity.id
_entity.type
_entity.pdbx_description
1 polymer ?
#
loop_
_entity_poly.entity_id
_entity_poly.type
_entity_poly.pdbx_seq_one_letter_code
_entity_poly.pdbx_strand_id
1 'polypeptide(L)'
;MRTEIWVLEILLLLQHFFLGEVTAAAAGVPVTRTWTPSEGNATGAEGGSWCVAKPGVSQIDLQNALDWACGLGKADCRAIQKGGPCYQPDTLLSHASYAFNRFYKQNANSDMACNFGGSATLTNKDPSYGKCDYSASSSSASGEGKNKSPRQTRFVGFWWLFLICI
;
A
#
# COMPACT_ATOMS: atom_id res chain seq x y z
N MET A 1 33.24 -27.87 15.05
CA MET A 1 34.11 -26.71 15.37
C MET A 1 34.26 -25.70 14.23
N ARG A 2 33.83 -25.99 12.98
CA ARG A 2 33.92 -25.05 11.85
C ARG A 2 32.59 -24.32 11.55
N THR A 3 31.49 -24.72 12.19
CA THR A 3 30.13 -24.13 12.09
C THR A 3 29.95 -22.90 12.98
N GLU A 4 30.59 -22.88 14.15
CA GLU A 4 30.52 -21.77 15.12
C GLU A 4 31.23 -20.51 14.61
N ILE A 5 32.18 -20.66 13.68
CA ILE A 5 32.93 -19.56 13.07
C ILE A 5 32.04 -18.78 12.10
N TRP A 6 31.21 -19.46 11.31
CA TRP A 6 30.26 -18.80 10.40
C TRP A 6 29.13 -18.09 11.15
N VAL A 7 28.69 -18.64 12.29
CA VAL A 7 27.67 -18.01 13.14
C VAL A 7 28.20 -16.76 13.81
N LEU A 8 29.46 -16.76 14.26
CA LEU A 8 30.11 -15.58 14.84
C LEU A 8 30.40 -14.48 13.80
N GLU A 9 30.76 -14.84 12.55
CA GLU A 9 30.89 -13.89 11.43
C GLU A 9 29.54 -13.26 11.05
N ILE A 10 28.46 -14.05 11.01
CA ILE A 10 27.10 -13.53 10.74
C ILE A 10 26.63 -12.61 11.88
N LEU A 11 26.91 -12.96 13.14
CA LEU A 11 26.56 -12.13 14.30
C LEU A 11 27.37 -10.81 14.34
N LEU A 12 28.65 -10.86 13.96
CA LEU A 12 29.50 -9.67 13.81
C LEU A 12 29.05 -8.79 12.63
N LEU A 13 28.61 -9.35 11.51
CA LEU A 13 28.07 -8.61 10.38
C LEU A 13 26.70 -7.97 10.70
N LEU A 14 25.87 -8.63 11.51
CA LEU A 14 24.57 -8.09 11.97
C LEU A 14 24.72 -6.97 13.01
N GLN A 15 25.76 -6.98 13.86
CA GLN A 15 26.05 -5.85 14.75
C GLN A 15 26.64 -4.63 14.01
N HIS A 16 27.32 -4.82 12.88
CA HIS A 16 27.79 -3.71 12.05
C HIS A 16 26.67 -3.04 11.24
N PHE A 17 25.61 -3.77 10.88
CA PHE A 17 24.47 -3.19 10.17
C PHE A 17 23.59 -2.29 11.05
N PHE A 18 23.72 -2.38 12.38
CA PHE A 18 22.94 -1.59 13.35
C PHE A 18 23.61 -0.30 13.83
N LEU A 19 24.86 -0.03 13.44
CA LEU A 19 25.54 1.26 13.66
C LEU A 19 25.82 2.01 12.35
N GLY A 20 25.23 1.57 11.23
CA GLY A 20 25.17 2.33 9.98
C GLY A 20 24.12 3.43 10.12
N GLU A 21 24.56 4.60 10.53
CA GLU A 21 23.75 5.81 10.67
C GLU A 21 22.94 6.08 9.40
N VAL A 22 21.61 6.04 9.52
CA VAL A 22 20.72 6.79 8.65
C VAL A 22 20.91 8.26 9.01
N THR A 23 21.90 8.88 8.38
CA THR A 23 21.99 10.33 8.32
C THR A 23 20.94 10.79 7.31
N ALA A 24 19.74 11.05 7.82
CA ALA A 24 18.80 11.90 7.12
C ALA A 24 19.40 13.31 7.06
N ALA A 25 20.05 13.65 5.95
CA ALA A 25 20.37 15.02 5.62
C ALA A 25 19.05 15.76 5.37
N ALA A 26 18.61 16.51 6.39
CA ALA A 26 17.59 17.53 6.25
C ALA A 26 18.18 18.73 5.48
N ALA A 27 17.84 18.88 4.21
CA ALA A 27 17.81 20.18 3.57
C ALA A 27 16.41 20.78 3.82
N GLY A 28 16.39 21.86 4.60
CA GLY A 28 15.18 22.39 5.20
C GLY A 28 14.22 23.10 4.24
N VAL A 29 12.94 23.03 4.61
CA VAL A 29 12.06 24.20 4.65
C VAL A 29 11.32 24.14 5.99
N PRO A 30 11.27 25.23 6.78
CA PRO A 30 10.37 25.28 7.93
C PRO A 30 8.93 25.39 7.41
N VAL A 31 8.26 24.27 7.20
CA VAL A 31 6.79 24.29 7.15
C VAL A 31 6.31 24.31 8.59
N THR A 32 6.06 25.52 9.07
CA THR A 32 5.20 25.80 10.22
C THR A 32 4.00 24.87 10.17
N ARG A 33 3.93 23.88 11.08
CA ARG A 33 2.69 23.13 11.32
C ARG A 33 1.69 24.05 12.00
N THR A 34 1.08 24.91 11.22
CA THR A 34 -0.24 25.44 11.55
C THR A 34 -1.21 24.28 11.39
N TRP A 35 -1.55 23.64 12.51
CA TRP A 35 -2.73 22.77 12.59
C TRP A 35 -3.96 23.65 12.52
N THR A 36 -4.30 24.10 11.32
CA THR A 36 -5.68 24.39 10.97
C THR A 36 -6.22 23.11 10.35
N PRO A 37 -7.16 22.41 11.00
CA PRO A 37 -8.07 21.54 10.29
C PRO A 37 -8.84 22.46 9.34
N SER A 38 -8.30 22.63 8.14
CA SER A 38 -9.12 23.15 7.06
C SER A 38 -10.11 22.03 6.82
N GLU A 39 -11.35 22.31 7.19
CA GLU A 39 -12.56 21.55 6.96
C GLU A 39 -12.72 21.29 5.44
N GLY A 40 -11.79 20.55 4.86
CA GLY A 40 -11.85 20.00 3.53
C GLY A 40 -12.62 18.70 3.61
N ASN A 41 -13.89 18.83 4.00
CA ASN A 41 -14.96 17.94 3.62
C ASN A 41 -14.55 16.46 3.53
N ALA A 42 -14.57 15.76 4.67
CA ALA A 42 -14.66 14.30 4.71
C ALA A 42 -16.02 13.81 4.18
N THR A 43 -16.54 14.41 3.10
CA THR A 43 -17.27 13.60 2.12
C THR A 43 -16.24 12.62 1.61
N GLY A 44 -16.42 11.33 1.92
CA GLY A 44 -15.84 10.29 1.11
C GLY A 44 -15.99 10.72 -0.34
N ALA A 45 -14.86 10.85 -1.04
CA ALA A 45 -14.85 11.36 -2.40
C ALA A 45 -15.64 10.39 -3.27
N GLU A 46 -16.95 10.62 -3.35
CA GLU A 46 -17.87 10.03 -4.31
C GLU A 46 -17.71 10.68 -5.69
N GLY A 47 -16.77 11.63 -5.83
CA GLY A 47 -16.22 12.14 -7.09
C GLY A 47 -14.81 11.59 -7.30
N GLY A 48 -14.63 10.81 -8.37
CA GLY A 48 -13.45 9.96 -8.61
C GLY A 48 -12.11 10.69 -8.71
N SER A 49 -11.39 10.71 -7.59
CA SER A 49 -9.94 10.91 -7.56
C SER A 49 -9.24 9.56 -7.47
N TRP A 50 -8.18 9.38 -8.26
CA TRP A 50 -7.30 8.22 -8.25
C TRP A 50 -5.88 8.66 -7.95
N CYS A 51 -5.14 7.82 -7.24
CA CYS A 51 -3.73 8.06 -7.00
C CYS A 51 -2.88 7.23 -7.97
N VAL A 52 -2.09 7.88 -8.82
CA VAL A 52 -1.24 7.20 -9.82
C VAL A 52 0.22 7.59 -9.65
N ALA A 53 1.13 6.71 -10.06
CA ALA A 53 2.56 7.00 -10.02
C ALA A 53 2.93 8.05 -11.07
N LYS A 54 3.85 8.96 -10.73
CA LYS A 54 4.35 9.97 -11.67
C LYS A 54 5.41 9.35 -12.60
N PRO A 55 5.29 9.50 -13.93
CA PRO A 55 6.37 9.15 -14.84
C PRO A 55 7.54 10.14 -14.68
N GLY A 56 8.78 9.65 -14.73
CA GLY A 56 9.99 10.47 -14.58
C GLY A 56 10.60 10.51 -13.17
N VAL A 57 10.04 9.75 -12.23
CA VAL A 57 10.66 9.49 -10.92
C VAL A 57 11.75 8.44 -11.07
N SER A 58 12.77 8.47 -10.22
CA SER A 58 13.79 7.42 -10.15
C SER A 58 13.14 6.06 -9.95
N GLN A 59 13.55 5.07 -10.74
CA GLN A 59 13.02 3.71 -10.65
C GLN A 59 13.24 3.10 -9.25
N ILE A 60 14.33 3.50 -8.58
CA ILE A 60 14.67 3.05 -7.23
C ILE A 60 13.66 3.59 -6.21
N ASP A 61 13.36 4.88 -6.28
CA ASP A 61 12.40 5.51 -5.36
C ASP A 61 10.99 4.97 -5.58
N LEU A 62 10.64 4.74 -6.86
CA LEU A 62 9.35 4.15 -7.23
C LEU A 62 9.21 2.71 -6.73
N GLN A 63 10.26 1.90 -6.85
CA GLN A 63 10.29 0.53 -6.33
C GLN A 63 10.18 0.52 -4.80
N ASN A 64 10.95 1.35 -4.11
CA ASN A 64 10.90 1.48 -2.65
C ASN A 64 9.50 1.89 -2.17
N ALA A 65 8.86 2.84 -2.86
CA ALA A 65 7.51 3.27 -2.55
C ALA A 65 6.47 2.16 -2.80
N LEU A 66 6.62 1.39 -3.87
CA LEU A 66 5.77 0.23 -4.17
C LEU A 66 5.92 -0.86 -3.10
N ASP A 67 7.15 -1.22 -2.74
CA ASP A 67 7.43 -2.21 -1.70
C ASP A 67 6.89 -1.78 -0.34
N TRP A 68 7.02 -0.50 -0.01
CA TRP A 68 6.42 0.08 1.18
C TRP A 68 4.89 -0.03 1.14
N ALA A 69 4.25 0.33 0.02
CA ALA A 69 2.80 0.30 -0.13
C ALA A 69 2.25 -1.11 0.13
N CYS A 70 2.86 -2.13 -0.48
CA CYS A 70 2.42 -3.52 -0.33
C CYS A 70 2.80 -4.14 1.02
N GLY A 71 3.93 -3.73 1.61
CA GLY A 71 4.44 -4.28 2.86
C GLY A 71 3.88 -3.62 4.12
N LEU A 72 4.34 -2.39 4.38
CA LEU A 72 3.99 -1.60 5.57
C LEU A 72 2.67 -0.85 5.40
N GLY A 73 2.40 -0.33 4.20
CA GLY A 73 1.17 0.35 3.84
C GLY A 73 -0.04 -0.58 3.72
N LYS A 74 0.17 -1.90 3.72
CA LYS A 74 -0.87 -2.95 3.65
C LYS A 74 -1.83 -2.80 2.46
N ALA A 75 -1.38 -2.19 1.37
CA ALA A 75 -2.13 -2.12 0.13
C ALA A 75 -2.34 -3.53 -0.46
N ASP A 76 -3.50 -3.76 -1.07
CA ASP A 76 -3.79 -5.05 -1.72
C ASP A 76 -3.13 -5.13 -3.09
N CYS A 77 -1.91 -5.66 -3.11
CA CYS A 77 -1.10 -5.81 -4.31
C CYS A 77 -1.28 -7.15 -5.04
N ARG A 78 -2.28 -7.97 -4.69
CA ARG A 78 -2.47 -9.29 -5.32
C ARG A 78 -2.75 -9.20 -6.82
N ALA A 79 -3.42 -8.14 -7.26
CA ALA A 79 -3.81 -7.98 -8.66
C ALA A 79 -2.63 -7.65 -9.60
N ILE A 80 -1.55 -7.09 -9.06
CA ILE A 80 -0.33 -6.75 -9.81
C ILE A 80 0.74 -7.85 -9.74
N GLN A 81 0.52 -8.91 -8.98
CA GLN A 81 1.42 -10.06 -8.98
C GLN A 81 1.30 -10.86 -10.28
N LYS A 82 2.31 -11.70 -10.57
CA LYS A 82 2.30 -12.60 -11.73
C LYS A 82 1.01 -13.43 -11.74
N GLY A 83 0.29 -13.38 -12.86
CA GLY A 83 -1.00 -14.06 -13.04
C GLY A 83 -2.21 -13.25 -12.55
N GLY A 84 -2.02 -12.03 -12.03
CA GLY A 84 -3.10 -11.13 -11.66
C GLY A 84 -3.69 -10.34 -12.85
N PRO A 85 -4.92 -9.80 -12.70
CA PRO A 85 -5.62 -9.07 -13.76
C PRO A 85 -4.96 -7.72 -14.13
N CYS A 86 -4.10 -7.19 -13.25
CA CYS A 86 -3.38 -5.93 -13.40
C CYS A 86 -1.87 -6.13 -13.58
N TYR A 87 -1.43 -7.34 -13.94
CA TYR A 87 0.00 -7.60 -14.14
C TYR A 87 0.53 -6.92 -15.40
N GLN A 88 -0.24 -6.93 -16.48
CA GLN A 88 0.17 -6.35 -17.77
C GLN A 88 -0.38 -4.93 -17.92
N PRO A 89 0.45 -3.93 -18.27
CA PRO A 89 1.85 -4.06 -18.66
C PRO A 89 2.81 -4.25 -17.47
N ASP A 90 3.79 -5.15 -17.63
CA ASP A 90 4.82 -5.49 -16.62
C ASP A 90 5.84 -4.35 -16.48
N THR A 91 5.37 -3.25 -15.90
CA THR A 91 6.12 -2.01 -15.71
C THR A 91 5.94 -1.57 -14.27
N LEU A 92 7.04 -1.13 -13.64
CA LEU A 92 6.98 -0.65 -12.26
C LEU A 92 6.01 0.51 -12.08
N LEU A 93 5.87 1.38 -13.10
CA LEU A 93 4.92 2.49 -13.07
C LEU A 93 3.47 2.00 -12.97
N SER A 94 3.10 0.95 -13.70
CA SER A 94 1.73 0.41 -13.69
C SER A 94 1.44 -0.33 -12.39
N HIS A 95 2.39 -1.12 -11.89
CA HIS A 95 2.28 -1.80 -10.60
C HIS A 95 2.19 -0.80 -9.44
N ALA A 96 3.06 0.23 -9.44
CA ALA A 96 3.04 1.31 -8.46
C ALA A 96 1.74 2.11 -8.50
N SER A 97 1.26 2.50 -9.69
CA SER A 97 0.00 3.23 -9.83
C SER A 97 -1.16 2.46 -9.20
N TYR A 98 -1.26 1.16 -9.46
CA TYR A 98 -2.30 0.33 -8.86
C TYR A 98 -2.14 0.28 -7.34
N ALA A 99 -0.96 -0.06 -6.83
CA ALA A 99 -0.71 -0.16 -5.38
C ALA A 99 -0.99 1.17 -4.65
N PHE A 100 -0.59 2.30 -5.22
CA PHE A 100 -0.82 3.63 -4.66
C PHE A 100 -2.30 3.97 -4.61
N ASN A 101 -3.04 3.67 -5.68
CA ASN A 101 -4.48 3.85 -5.68
C ASN A 101 -5.18 2.97 -4.64
N ARG A 102 -4.75 1.71 -4.47
CA ARG A 102 -5.27 0.82 -3.42
C ARG A 102 -5.07 1.41 -2.03
N PHE A 103 -3.85 1.86 -1.75
CA PHE A 103 -3.52 2.50 -0.49
C PHE A 103 -4.35 3.77 -0.27
N TYR A 104 -4.46 4.62 -1.29
CA TYR A 104 -5.26 5.86 -1.25
C TYR A 104 -6.72 5.59 -0.89
N LYS A 105 -7.35 4.60 -1.54
CA LYS A 105 -8.74 4.19 -1.26
C LYS A 105 -8.91 3.61 0.14
N GLN A 106 -7.94 2.82 0.62
CA GLN A 106 -7.98 2.26 1.98
C GLN A 106 -7.82 3.33 3.06
N ASN A 107 -7.08 4.41 2.79
CA ASN A 107 -6.85 5.53 3.71
C ASN A 107 -7.85 6.68 3.50
N ALA A 108 -9.11 6.34 3.22
CA ALA A 108 -10.21 7.29 3.09
C ALA A 108 -9.99 8.41 2.05
N ASN A 109 -9.22 8.15 0.99
CA ASN A 109 -8.89 9.13 -0.05
C ASN A 109 -8.16 10.39 0.48
N SER A 110 -7.36 10.23 1.54
CA SER A 110 -6.55 11.33 2.08
C SER A 110 -5.47 11.81 1.10
N ASP A 111 -5.36 13.11 0.89
CA ASP A 111 -4.32 13.70 0.01
C ASP A 111 -2.90 13.32 0.44
N MET A 112 -2.66 13.18 1.75
CA MET A 112 -1.37 12.73 2.27
C MET A 112 -1.04 11.29 1.88
N ALA A 113 -2.07 10.44 1.70
CA ALA A 113 -1.89 9.06 1.30
C ALA A 113 -1.39 8.92 -0.15
N CYS A 114 -1.56 9.96 -1.00
CA CYS A 114 -1.10 9.96 -2.38
C CYS A 114 0.26 10.68 -2.59
N ASN A 115 1.01 10.93 -1.52
CA ASN A 115 2.30 11.63 -1.66
C ASN A 115 3.43 10.66 -2.08
N PHE A 116 3.57 9.50 -1.42
CA PHE A 116 4.64 8.50 -1.68
C PHE A 116 6.04 9.12 -1.90
N GLY A 117 6.39 10.13 -1.10
CA GLY A 117 7.68 10.85 -1.22
C GLY A 117 7.80 11.72 -2.47
N GLY A 118 6.70 12.14 -3.07
CA GLY A 118 6.64 12.86 -4.34
C GLY A 118 6.49 11.97 -5.56
N SER A 119 6.48 10.64 -5.38
CA SER A 119 6.44 9.65 -6.48
C SER A 119 5.04 9.42 -7.07
N ALA A 120 4.00 9.98 -6.46
CA ALA A 120 2.61 9.82 -6.87
C ALA A 120 1.88 11.16 -7.07
N THR A 121 0.76 11.11 -7.78
CA THR A 121 -0.10 12.25 -8.06
C THR A 121 -1.57 11.84 -8.05
N LEU A 122 -2.41 12.76 -7.61
CA LEU A 122 -3.86 12.64 -7.78
C LEU A 122 -4.24 12.96 -9.22
N THR A 123 -5.17 12.19 -9.75
CA THR A 123 -5.79 12.39 -11.06
C THR A 123 -7.30 12.23 -10.94
N ASN A 124 -8.04 13.03 -11.70
CA ASN A 124 -9.50 12.91 -11.84
C ASN A 124 -9.89 12.07 -13.07
N LYS A 125 -8.91 11.39 -13.67
CA LYS A 125 -9.09 10.50 -14.81
C LYS A 125 -8.86 9.08 -14.36
N ASP A 126 -9.82 8.21 -14.65
CA ASP A 126 -9.73 6.80 -14.34
C ASP A 126 -8.54 6.18 -15.08
N PRO A 127 -7.52 5.66 -14.36
CA PRO A 127 -6.37 5.00 -14.96
C PRO A 127 -6.62 3.51 -15.27
N SER A 128 -7.85 3.02 -15.12
CA SER A 128 -8.23 1.64 -15.46
C SER A 128 -7.96 1.32 -16.93
N TYR A 129 -7.46 0.11 -17.18
CA TYR A 129 -7.13 -0.34 -18.53
C TYR A 129 -7.46 -1.83 -18.70
N GLY A 130 -8.04 -2.19 -19.85
CA GLY A 130 -8.29 -3.59 -20.23
C GLY A 130 -9.10 -4.37 -19.17
N LYS A 131 -8.42 -5.29 -18.46
CA LYS A 131 -8.98 -6.13 -17.38
C LYS A 131 -8.63 -5.61 -15.98
N CYS A 132 -7.79 -4.58 -15.89
CA CYS A 132 -7.36 -3.97 -14.65
C CYS A 132 -8.27 -2.80 -14.29
N ASP A 133 -9.06 -2.99 -13.24
CA ASP A 133 -9.96 -1.98 -12.70
C ASP A 133 -9.37 -1.37 -11.42
N TYR A 134 -9.18 -0.06 -11.43
CA TYR A 134 -8.64 0.71 -10.30
C TYR A 134 -9.73 1.12 -9.29
N SER A 135 -10.99 1.11 -9.68
CA SER A 135 -12.13 1.39 -8.79
C SER A 135 -12.53 0.17 -7.95
N ALA A 136 -12.34 -1.04 -8.49
CA ALA A 136 -12.73 -2.27 -7.84
C ALA A 136 -11.77 -2.61 -6.71
N SER A 137 -12.27 -2.65 -5.49
CA SER A 137 -11.64 -3.29 -4.34
C SER A 137 -11.54 -4.82 -4.57
N SER A 138 -10.67 -5.28 -5.49
CA SER A 138 -10.26 -6.68 -5.69
C SER A 138 -11.42 -7.66 -5.50
N SER A 139 -12.52 -7.37 -6.19
CA SER A 139 -13.66 -8.27 -6.34
C SER A 139 -13.61 -8.80 -7.77
N SER A 140 -12.57 -9.57 -8.07
CA SER A 140 -12.50 -10.42 -9.25
C SER A 140 -12.51 -11.87 -8.80
N ALA A 141 -13.60 -12.27 -8.17
CA ALA A 141 -14.23 -13.53 -8.53
C ALA A 141 -15.33 -13.17 -9.52
N SER A 142 -15.07 -13.39 -10.81
CA SER A 142 -16.19 -13.53 -11.76
C SER A 142 -16.84 -14.87 -11.44
N GLY A 143 -18.06 -14.80 -10.89
CA GLY A 143 -18.91 -15.93 -10.57
C GLY A 143 -20.16 -15.49 -9.79
N GLU A 144 -21.22 -15.19 -10.54
CA GLU A 144 -22.64 -15.44 -10.21
C GLU A 144 -23.19 -15.05 -8.81
N GLY A 145 -24.16 -14.12 -8.78
CA GLY A 145 -25.11 -13.99 -7.68
C GLY A 145 -25.48 -12.58 -7.26
N LYS A 146 -26.48 -11.98 -7.93
CA LYS A 146 -27.29 -10.93 -7.30
C LYS A 146 -28.09 -11.58 -6.17
N ASN A 147 -27.83 -11.21 -4.91
CA ASN A 147 -28.88 -11.27 -3.90
C ASN A 147 -28.81 -10.05 -2.98
N LYS A 148 -29.85 -9.22 -3.06
CA LYS A 148 -30.17 -8.20 -2.07
C LYS A 148 -30.70 -8.90 -0.80
N SER A 149 -30.52 -8.24 0.35
CA SER A 149 -31.26 -8.39 1.62
C SER A 149 -30.55 -9.17 2.75
N PRO A 150 -30.92 -8.99 4.04
CA PRO A 150 -30.75 -7.76 4.83
C PRO A 150 -30.03 -8.01 6.18
N ARG A 151 -29.76 -6.90 6.87
CA ARG A 151 -29.39 -6.72 8.29
C ARG A 151 -30.11 -7.65 9.30
N GLN A 152 -29.37 -8.42 10.10
CA GLN A 152 -29.63 -8.82 11.52
C GLN A 152 -28.66 -9.96 11.90
N THR A 153 -28.25 -10.29 13.12
CA THR A 153 -28.10 -9.67 14.45
C THR A 153 -27.36 -10.73 15.30
N ARG A 154 -26.59 -10.28 16.28
CA ARG A 154 -25.93 -11.03 17.38
C ARG A 154 -26.71 -12.28 17.87
N PHE A 155 -26.02 -13.34 18.33
CA PHE A 155 -25.82 -13.71 19.76
C PHE A 155 -25.16 -15.12 19.92
N VAL A 156 -24.07 -15.16 20.70
CA VAL A 156 -23.47 -16.20 21.60
C VAL A 156 -23.01 -17.59 21.12
N GLY A 157 -21.84 -17.97 21.67
CA GLY A 157 -21.38 -19.35 21.90
C GLY A 157 -19.85 -19.41 22.03
N PHE A 158 -19.22 -18.62 22.90
CA PHE A 158 -18.73 -19.04 24.23
C PHE A 158 -18.14 -20.47 24.30
N TRP A 159 -16.83 -20.53 24.60
CA TRP A 159 -16.06 -21.71 25.02
C TRP A 159 -15.92 -22.85 24.01
N TRP A 160 -14.87 -22.88 23.16
CA TRP A 160 -14.19 -24.14 22.77
C TRP A 160 -12.90 -24.05 21.91
N LEU A 161 -12.15 -22.95 21.87
CA LEU A 161 -10.88 -22.93 21.10
C LEU A 161 -9.64 -22.40 21.86
N PHE A 162 -9.66 -22.47 23.19
CA PHE A 162 -8.48 -22.17 24.03
C PHE A 162 -7.42 -23.31 24.07
N LEU A 163 -7.34 -24.21 23.07
CA LEU A 163 -6.58 -25.47 23.24
C LEU A 163 -5.65 -25.90 22.09
N ILE A 164 -5.06 -24.99 21.31
CA ILE A 164 -3.91 -25.37 20.45
C ILE A 164 -2.86 -24.24 20.44
N CYS A 165 -2.03 -24.20 21.49
CA CYS A 165 -0.69 -23.65 21.47
C CYS A 165 0.22 -24.61 22.26
N ILE A 166 0.82 -25.56 21.54
CA ILE A 166 2.12 -26.17 21.87
C ILE A 166 3.11 -25.59 20.87
#